data_AF-A0A925HNQ2-F1
#
_entry.id   AF-A0A925HNQ2-F1
#
_cell.length_a   1.000
_cell.length_b   1.000
_cell.length_c   1.000
_cell.angle_alpha   90.00
_cell.angle_beta   90.00
_cell.angle_gamma   90.00
#
_symmetry.space_group_name_H-M   'P 1'
#
loop_
_entity.id
_entity.type
_entity.pdbx_description
1 polymer ?
#
loop_
_entity_poly.entity_id
_entity_poly.type
_entity_poly.pdbx_seq_one_letter_code
_entity_poly.pdbx_strand_id
1 'polypeptide(L)'
;MMANDIENHLRRKFDADLQARVRRTQELSYLRVIGGHYFAAASSQCLELYRDGYMLGCIMCSQALLEAVLKFVAQRNSMEYKKEVEDLIRNLEAKKILNDKALNAAKLAWRHRNDFHHLNPGISVIDLETKAKECVEATCTLEEEIFGASFVAGALSPRNPIYWDIDSDGTVPVCLRQLDV
;
A
#
# COMPACT_ATOMS: atom_id res chain seq x y z
N MET A 1 7.95 33.09 -17.07
CA MET A 1 6.58 32.78 -16.61
C MET A 1 6.37 33.52 -15.31
N MET A 2 5.40 34.42 -15.22
CA MET A 2 5.13 35.10 -13.95
C MET A 2 4.42 34.11 -12.99
N ALA A 3 4.55 34.30 -11.67
CA ALA A 3 3.99 33.37 -10.67
C ALA A 3 2.49 33.09 -10.88
N ASN A 4 1.72 34.10 -11.31
CA ASN A 4 0.30 33.97 -11.63
C ASN A 4 0.01 33.01 -12.79
N ASP A 5 0.92 32.89 -13.77
CA ASP A 5 0.74 31.98 -14.91
C ASP A 5 0.86 30.52 -14.45
N ILE A 6 1.80 30.25 -13.54
CA ILE A 6 2.03 28.92 -12.97
C ILE A 6 0.83 28.51 -12.11
N GLU A 7 0.36 29.40 -11.23
CA GLU A 7 -0.81 29.14 -10.39
C GLU A 7 -2.06 28.83 -11.24
N ASN A 8 -2.34 29.67 -12.24
CA ASN A 8 -3.49 29.48 -13.13
C ASN A 8 -3.38 28.19 -13.96
N HIS A 9 -2.16 27.75 -14.31
CA HIS A 9 -1.94 26.47 -14.96
C HIS A 9 -2.23 25.30 -14.02
N LEU A 10 -1.71 25.34 -12.79
CA LEU A 10 -1.92 24.28 -11.79
C LEU A 10 -3.39 24.14 -11.39
N ARG A 11 -4.11 25.26 -11.18
CA ARG A 11 -5.56 25.25 -10.88
C ARG A 11 -6.35 24.58 -12.00
N ARG A 12 -6.12 24.98 -13.25
CA ARG A 12 -6.82 24.37 -14.40
C ARG A 12 -6.54 22.88 -14.54
N LYS A 13 -5.31 22.44 -14.27
CA LYS A 13 -4.94 21.02 -14.28
C LYS A 13 -5.71 20.25 -13.20
N PHE A 14 -5.78 20.79 -11.99
CA PHE A 14 -6.56 20.22 -10.88
C PHE A 14 -8.05 20.15 -11.21
N ASP A 15 -8.66 21.24 -11.67
CA ASP A 15 -10.09 21.25 -11.99
C ASP A 15 -10.45 20.23 -13.09
N ALA A 16 -9.55 20.04 -14.05
CA ALA A 16 -9.71 19.05 -15.12
C ALA A 16 -9.58 17.60 -14.63
N ASP A 17 -8.82 17.32 -13.56
CA ASP A 17 -8.58 15.97 -13.04
C ASP A 17 -9.44 15.62 -11.81
N LEU A 18 -10.11 16.59 -11.18
CA LEU A 18 -10.86 16.44 -9.94
C LEU A 18 -11.85 15.26 -9.97
N GLN A 19 -12.62 15.13 -11.06
CA GLN A 19 -13.58 14.03 -11.18
C GLN A 19 -12.91 12.65 -11.26
N ALA A 20 -11.71 12.56 -11.86
CA ALA A 20 -10.94 11.33 -11.86
C ALA A 20 -10.42 11.01 -10.44
N ARG A 21 -9.96 12.01 -9.69
CA ARG A 21 -9.53 11.84 -8.28
C ARG A 21 -10.67 11.32 -7.39
N VAL A 22 -11.86 11.90 -7.53
CA VAL A 22 -13.06 11.45 -6.80
C VAL A 22 -13.38 9.99 -7.11
N ARG A 23 -13.42 9.62 -8.39
CA ARG A 23 -13.68 8.22 -8.80
C ARG A 23 -12.64 7.26 -8.20
N ARG A 24 -11.35 7.55 -8.35
CA ARG A 24 -10.28 6.70 -7.82
C ARG A 24 -10.33 6.56 -6.30
N THR A 25 -10.71 7.62 -5.59
CA THR A 25 -10.91 7.57 -4.13
C THR A 25 -12.06 6.63 -3.75
N GLN A 26 -13.16 6.65 -4.51
CA GLN A 26 -14.33 5.80 -4.28
C GLN A 26 -14.09 4.32 -4.63
N GLU A 27 -13.13 4.04 -5.52
CA GLU A 27 -12.79 2.68 -5.93
C GLU A 27 -12.03 1.89 -4.85
N LEU A 28 -11.29 2.57 -3.97
CA LEU A 28 -10.41 1.90 -3.02
C LEU A 28 -11.08 1.62 -1.68
N SER A 29 -10.98 0.37 -1.22
CA SER A 29 -11.24 -0.01 0.16
C SER A 29 -9.91 -0.18 0.89
N TYR A 30 -9.69 0.60 1.95
CA TYR A 30 -8.45 0.61 2.73
C TYR A 30 -8.73 0.79 4.23
N LEU A 31 -7.83 0.28 5.08
CA LEU A 31 -7.88 0.49 6.53
C LEU A 31 -7.70 1.98 6.87
N ARG A 32 -8.63 2.62 7.56
CA ARG A 32 -8.44 4.03 7.98
C ARG A 32 -7.42 4.21 9.10
N VAL A 33 -7.14 3.13 9.83
CA VAL A 33 -6.16 3.11 10.92
C VAL A 33 -5.24 1.92 10.70
N ILE A 34 -3.93 2.17 10.70
CA ILE A 34 -2.89 1.14 10.68
C ILE A 34 -1.90 1.40 11.81
N GLY A 35 -1.13 0.38 12.20
CA GLY A 35 -0.03 0.56 13.15
C GLY A 35 0.99 1.59 12.64
N GLY A 36 1.56 2.38 13.54
CA GLY A 36 2.53 3.44 13.27
C GLY A 36 3.92 2.94 12.84
N HIS A 37 3.97 1.91 12.01
CA HIS A 37 5.20 1.31 11.51
C HIS A 37 5.95 2.25 10.56
N TYR A 38 7.24 2.00 10.35
CA TYR A 38 8.12 2.83 9.51
C TYR A 38 7.64 3.01 8.05
N PHE A 39 6.78 2.11 7.55
CA PHE A 39 6.21 2.17 6.21
C PHE A 39 4.80 2.81 6.15
N ALA A 40 4.21 3.20 7.28
CA ALA A 40 2.83 3.71 7.32
C ALA A 40 2.62 4.98 6.47
N ALA A 41 3.62 5.87 6.43
CA ALA A 41 3.58 7.04 5.55
C ALA A 41 3.63 6.66 4.07
N ALA A 42 4.52 5.73 3.69
CA ALA A 42 4.60 5.22 2.31
C ALA A 42 3.32 4.50 1.88
N SER A 43 2.68 3.78 2.81
CA SER A 43 1.37 3.18 2.61
C SER A 43 0.29 4.22 2.26
N SER A 44 0.24 5.33 3.01
CA SER A 44 -0.68 6.43 2.71
C SER A 44 -0.38 7.08 1.35
N GLN A 45 0.91 7.23 1.01
CA GLN A 45 1.33 7.77 -0.28
C GLN A 45 0.93 6.90 -1.46
N CYS A 46 0.88 5.56 -1.33
CA CYS A 46 0.37 4.70 -2.40
C CYS A 46 -1.08 5.07 -2.78
N LEU A 47 -1.91 5.34 -1.76
CA LEU A 47 -3.30 5.74 -1.96
C LEU A 47 -3.40 7.12 -2.64
N GLU A 48 -2.59 8.07 -2.18
CA GLU A 48 -2.53 9.43 -2.74
C GLU A 48 -2.04 9.43 -4.21
N LEU A 49 -1.01 8.64 -4.51
CA LEU A 49 -0.48 8.50 -5.87
C LEU A 49 -1.53 7.94 -6.84
N TYR A 50 -2.29 6.93 -6.41
CA TYR A 50 -3.40 6.41 -7.21
C TYR A 50 -4.48 7.49 -7.42
N ARG A 51 -4.98 8.07 -6.33
CA ARG A 51 -5.98 9.15 -6.34
C ARG A 51 -5.58 10.24 -7.34
N ASP A 52 -4.35 10.72 -7.23
CA ASP A 52 -3.84 11.89 -7.95
C ASP A 52 -3.38 11.59 -9.38
N GLY A 53 -3.45 10.32 -9.80
CA GLY A 53 -3.19 9.91 -11.18
C GLY A 53 -1.71 9.65 -11.50
N TYR A 54 -0.86 9.50 -10.49
CA TYR A 54 0.57 9.19 -10.65
C TYR A 54 0.80 7.68 -10.77
N MET A 55 0.29 7.08 -11.84
CA MET A 55 0.18 5.61 -11.98
C MET A 55 1.50 4.85 -11.87
N LEU A 56 2.54 5.28 -12.59
CA LEU A 56 3.85 4.63 -12.51
C LEU A 56 4.44 4.72 -11.09
N GLY A 57 4.30 5.90 -10.46
CA GLY A 57 4.72 6.11 -9.08
C GLY A 57 3.95 5.22 -8.11
N CYS A 58 2.63 5.11 -8.29
CA CYS A 58 1.76 4.23 -7.50
C CYS A 58 2.20 2.76 -7.60
N ILE A 59 2.48 2.27 -8.80
CA ILE A 59 2.94 0.88 -9.03
C ILE A 59 4.26 0.62 -8.28
N MET A 60 5.26 1.48 -8.50
CA MET A 60 6.58 1.31 -7.89
C MET A 60 6.53 1.44 -6.36
N CYS A 61 5.76 2.42 -5.85
CA CYS A 61 5.59 2.63 -4.41
C CYS A 61 4.86 1.45 -3.76
N SER A 62 3.81 0.92 -4.40
CA SER A 62 3.08 -0.26 -3.91
C SER A 62 3.97 -1.50 -3.86
N GLN A 63 4.86 -1.69 -4.84
CA GLN A 63 5.83 -2.79 -4.84
C GLN A 63 6.88 -2.63 -3.73
N ALA A 64 7.38 -1.42 -3.50
CA ALA A 64 8.29 -1.15 -2.39
C ALA A 64 7.61 -1.33 -1.01
N LEU A 65 6.36 -0.90 -0.88
CA LEU A 65 5.55 -1.10 0.32
C LEU A 65 5.32 -2.59 0.59
N LEU A 66 4.96 -3.37 -0.44
CA LEU A 66 4.81 -4.82 -0.33
C LEU A 66 6.07 -5.45 0.27
N GLU A 67 7.23 -5.13 -0.30
CA GLU A 67 8.51 -5.64 0.19
C GLU A 67 8.74 -5.28 1.67
N ALA A 68 8.51 -4.02 2.06
CA ALA A 68 8.65 -3.59 3.45
C ALA A 68 7.71 -4.35 4.40
N VAL A 69 6.44 -4.53 4.02
CA VAL A 69 5.44 -5.26 4.81
C VAL A 69 5.82 -6.73 4.96
N LEU A 70 6.21 -7.41 3.88
CA LEU A 70 6.60 -8.82 3.94
C LEU A 70 7.85 -9.03 4.82
N LYS A 71 8.83 -8.13 4.72
CA LYS A 71 10.03 -8.16 5.57
C LYS A 71 9.68 -7.95 7.04
N PHE A 72 8.78 -7.01 7.32
CA PHE A 72 8.26 -6.78 8.65
C PHE A 72 7.56 -8.03 9.21
N VAL A 73 6.67 -8.66 8.43
CA VAL A 73 6.00 -9.91 8.82
C VAL A 73 7.01 -11.01 9.12
N ALA A 74 8.01 -11.20 8.26
CA ALA A 74 9.07 -12.18 8.48
C ALA A 74 9.81 -11.94 9.80
N GLN A 75 10.21 -10.69 10.05
CA GLN A 75 10.88 -10.29 11.27
C GLN A 75 10.03 -10.56 12.52
N ARG A 76 8.74 -10.19 12.50
CA ARG A 76 7.81 -10.45 13.62
C ARG A 76 7.59 -11.95 13.87
N ASN A 77 7.79 -12.79 12.87
CA ASN A 77 7.75 -14.24 12.98
C ASN A 77 9.12 -14.89 13.17
N SER A 78 10.16 -14.11 13.53
CA SER A 78 11.53 -14.59 13.73
C SER A 78 12.07 -15.41 12.55
N MET A 79 11.70 -15.02 11.33
CA MET A 79 12.16 -15.66 10.10
C MET A 79 13.36 -14.93 9.54
N GLU A 80 14.41 -15.69 9.26
CA GLU A 80 15.43 -15.27 8.33
C GLU A 80 14.87 -15.30 6.90
N TYR A 81 15.21 -14.27 6.11
CA TYR A 81 14.88 -14.23 4.70
C TYR A 81 16.09 -13.75 3.89
N LYS A 82 16.22 -14.28 2.68
CA LYS A 82 17.22 -13.85 1.70
C LYS A 82 16.76 -12.57 1.01
N LYS A 83 17.64 -11.89 0.29
CA LYS A 83 17.37 -10.57 -0.31
C LYS A 83 16.18 -10.55 -1.29
N GLU A 84 15.85 -11.67 -1.92
CA GLU A 84 14.80 -11.75 -2.94
C GLU A 84 13.40 -11.89 -2.34
N VAL A 85 12.46 -11.07 -2.82
CA VAL A 85 11.08 -11.04 -2.30
C VAL A 85 10.28 -12.27 -2.73
N GLU A 86 10.55 -12.85 -3.89
CA GLU A 86 9.92 -14.09 -4.36
C GLU A 86 10.23 -15.25 -3.42
N ASP A 87 11.48 -15.34 -2.94
CA ASP A 87 11.88 -16.32 -1.92
C ASP A 87 11.12 -16.07 -0.61
N LEU A 88 11.00 -14.81 -0.20
CA LEU A 88 10.28 -14.45 0.99
C LEU A 88 8.78 -14.82 0.92
N ILE A 89 8.12 -14.54 -0.21
CA ILE A 89 6.73 -14.94 -0.46
C ILE A 89 6.57 -16.46 -0.35
N ARG A 90 7.45 -17.24 -1.01
CA ARG A 90 7.44 -18.71 -0.94
C ARG A 90 7.62 -19.23 0.49
N ASN A 91 8.52 -18.62 1.25
CA ASN A 91 8.77 -19.03 2.64
C ASN A 91 7.59 -18.72 3.56
N LEU A 92 6.95 -17.56 3.40
CA LEU A 92 5.75 -17.17 4.15
C LEU A 92 4.56 -18.09 3.83
N GLU A 93 4.42 -18.50 2.57
CA GLU A 93 3.44 -19.51 2.11
C GLU A 93 3.71 -20.88 2.73
N ALA A 94 4.94 -21.39 2.62
CA ALA A 94 5.31 -22.70 3.14
C ALA A 94 5.12 -22.82 4.66
N LYS A 95 5.32 -21.71 5.39
CA LYS A 95 5.10 -21.64 6.84
C LYS A 95 3.66 -21.28 7.24
N LYS A 96 2.77 -21.04 6.28
CA LYS A 96 1.36 -20.67 6.51
C LYS A 96 1.19 -19.42 7.39
N ILE A 97 2.11 -18.46 7.27
CA ILE A 97 2.06 -17.20 8.04
C ILE A 97 1.10 -16.21 7.39
N LEU A 98 1.07 -16.18 6.06
CA LEU A 98 0.07 -15.46 5.30
C LEU A 98 -1.09 -16.40 4.98
N ASN A 99 -2.31 -15.91 5.11
CA ASN A 99 -3.47 -16.58 4.56
C ASN A 99 -3.51 -16.44 3.03
N ASP A 100 -4.36 -17.23 2.36
CA ASP A 100 -4.43 -17.27 0.89
C ASP A 100 -4.74 -15.90 0.27
N LYS A 101 -5.55 -15.08 0.95
CA LYS A 101 -5.92 -13.74 0.46
C LYS A 101 -4.72 -12.78 0.48
N ALA A 102 -3.99 -12.73 1.58
CA ALA A 102 -2.75 -11.95 1.70
C ALA A 102 -1.68 -12.42 0.72
N LEU A 103 -1.54 -13.74 0.56
CA LEU A 103 -0.56 -14.34 -0.34
C LEU A 103 -0.85 -14.04 -1.81
N ASN A 104 -2.11 -14.16 -2.23
CA ASN A 104 -2.52 -13.84 -3.59
C ASN A 104 -2.35 -12.36 -3.90
N ALA A 105 -2.65 -11.48 -2.94
CA ALA A 105 -2.41 -10.06 -3.05
C ALA A 105 -0.90 -9.74 -3.21
N ALA A 106 -0.04 -10.37 -2.40
CA ALA A 106 1.42 -10.21 -2.53
C ALA A 106 1.92 -10.62 -3.92
N LYS A 107 1.50 -11.79 -4.42
CA LYS A 107 1.85 -12.28 -5.76
C LYS A 107 1.36 -11.34 -6.87
N LEU A 108 0.18 -10.75 -6.72
CA LEU A 108 -0.39 -9.80 -7.70
C LEU A 108 0.40 -8.49 -7.75
N ALA A 109 0.66 -7.87 -6.60
CA ALA A 109 1.40 -6.61 -6.50
C ALA A 109 2.84 -6.75 -7.03
N TRP A 110 3.49 -7.89 -6.77
CA TRP A 110 4.87 -8.14 -7.21
C TRP A 110 5.01 -8.49 -8.70
N ARG A 111 3.91 -8.84 -9.38
CA ARG A 111 3.95 -9.18 -10.81
C ARG A 111 4.47 -8.00 -11.65
N HIS A 112 5.40 -8.29 -12.56
CA HIS A 112 6.10 -7.32 -13.43
C HIS A 112 6.98 -6.31 -12.67
N ARG A 113 7.35 -6.57 -11.41
CA ARG A 113 8.16 -5.64 -10.62
C ARG A 113 9.45 -5.21 -11.32
N ASN A 114 10.18 -6.15 -11.93
CA ASN A 114 11.41 -5.80 -12.64
C ASN A 114 11.16 -4.98 -13.91
N ASP A 115 10.03 -5.18 -14.59
CA ASP A 115 9.68 -4.38 -15.76
C ASP A 115 9.45 -2.92 -15.39
N PHE A 116 8.70 -2.66 -14.32
CA PHE A 116 8.47 -1.30 -13.82
C PHE A 116 9.70 -0.69 -13.17
N HIS A 117 10.46 -1.46 -12.40
CA HIS A 117 11.64 -0.96 -11.71
C HIS A 117 12.79 -0.59 -12.66
N HIS A 118 12.99 -1.37 -13.73
CA HIS A 118 14.02 -1.08 -14.74
C HIS A 118 13.50 -0.28 -15.94
N LEU A 119 12.21 0.07 -15.94
CA LEU A 119 11.53 0.72 -17.07
C LEU A 119 11.75 -0.03 -18.39
N ASN A 120 11.61 -1.35 -18.34
CA ASN A 120 11.76 -2.19 -19.52
C ASN A 120 10.76 -1.76 -20.61
N PRO A 121 11.12 -1.80 -21.91
CA PRO A 121 10.26 -1.30 -22.99
C PRO A 121 8.84 -1.87 -23.00
N GLY A 122 8.65 -3.10 -22.48
CA GLY A 122 7.34 -3.74 -22.38
C GLY A 122 6.30 -2.96 -21.56
N ILE A 123 6.70 -2.02 -20.69
CA ILE A 123 5.73 -1.21 -19.94
C ILE A 123 4.89 -0.28 -20.83
N SER A 124 5.35 0.04 -22.05
CA SER A 124 4.66 1.00 -22.92
C SER A 124 3.32 0.49 -23.47
N VAL A 125 3.08 -0.82 -23.41
CA VAL A 125 1.83 -1.46 -23.84
C VAL A 125 0.94 -1.86 -22.67
N ILE A 126 1.37 -1.62 -21.43
CA ILE A 126 0.60 -1.90 -20.23
C ILE A 126 -0.32 -0.72 -19.94
N ASP A 127 -1.59 -1.00 -19.65
CA ASP A 127 -2.48 -0.01 -19.06
C ASP A 127 -2.02 0.30 -17.62
N LEU A 128 -1.37 1.45 -17.47
CA LEU A 128 -0.81 1.89 -16.20
C LEU A 128 -1.88 2.15 -15.14
N GLU A 129 -3.07 2.63 -15.52
CA GLU A 129 -4.13 2.93 -14.55
C GLU A 129 -4.70 1.63 -13.98
N THR A 130 -5.00 0.66 -14.85
CA THR A 130 -5.41 -0.68 -14.42
C THR A 130 -4.33 -1.33 -13.55
N LYS A 131 -3.05 -1.28 -13.96
CA LYS A 131 -1.97 -1.89 -13.18
C LYS A 131 -1.73 -1.17 -11.84
N ALA A 132 -1.84 0.16 -11.80
CA ALA A 132 -1.74 0.93 -10.56
C ALA A 132 -2.85 0.54 -9.59
N LYS A 133 -4.08 0.41 -10.08
CA LYS A 133 -5.22 -0.06 -9.30
C LYS A 133 -4.97 -1.45 -8.71
N GLU A 134 -4.58 -2.41 -9.54
CA GLU A 134 -4.26 -3.77 -9.08
C GLU A 134 -3.20 -3.76 -7.97
N CYS A 135 -2.15 -2.97 -8.13
CA CYS A 135 -1.07 -2.87 -7.15
C CYS A 135 -1.54 -2.25 -5.83
N VAL A 136 -2.27 -1.13 -5.86
CA VAL A 136 -2.73 -0.47 -4.63
C VAL A 136 -3.79 -1.29 -3.91
N GLU A 137 -4.76 -1.88 -4.63
CA GLU A 137 -5.78 -2.77 -4.04
C GLU A 137 -5.17 -4.02 -3.43
N ALA A 138 -4.13 -4.58 -4.05
CA ALA A 138 -3.37 -5.69 -3.49
C ALA A 138 -2.67 -5.27 -2.19
N THR A 139 -2.03 -4.09 -2.14
CA THR A 139 -1.43 -3.62 -0.88
C THR A 139 -2.47 -3.34 0.21
N CYS A 140 -3.63 -2.76 -0.13
CA CYS A 140 -4.73 -2.58 0.83
C CYS A 140 -5.24 -3.91 1.37
N THR A 141 -5.37 -4.91 0.50
CA THR A 141 -5.79 -6.26 0.88
C THR A 141 -4.77 -6.90 1.81
N LEU A 142 -3.49 -6.82 1.48
CA LEU A 142 -2.41 -7.34 2.32
C LEU A 142 -2.42 -6.68 3.71
N GLU A 143 -2.58 -5.36 3.77
CA GLU A 143 -2.66 -4.62 5.02
C GLU A 143 -3.90 -4.99 5.84
N GLU A 144 -5.07 -5.16 5.21
CA GLU A 144 -6.28 -5.62 5.91
C GLU A 144 -6.09 -7.01 6.54
N GLU A 145 -5.44 -7.93 5.84
CA GLU A 145 -5.22 -9.29 6.35
C GLU A 145 -4.18 -9.34 7.48
N ILE A 146 -3.16 -8.48 7.45
CA ILE A 146 -2.10 -8.45 8.45
C ILE A 146 -2.46 -7.54 9.62
N PHE A 147 -2.87 -6.31 9.33
CA PHE A 147 -3.13 -5.22 10.27
C PHE A 147 -4.62 -4.95 10.46
N GLY A 148 -5.52 -5.85 10.05
CA GLY A 148 -6.95 -5.68 10.35
C GLY A 148 -7.21 -5.53 11.85
N ALA A 149 -8.13 -4.64 12.22
CA ALA A 149 -8.56 -4.41 13.59
C ALA A 149 -10.07 -4.14 13.66
N SER A 150 -10.65 -4.40 14.81
CA SER A 150 -12.03 -4.01 15.15
C SER A 150 -12.03 -2.96 16.25
N PHE A 151 -13.19 -2.34 16.50
CA PHE A 151 -13.39 -1.42 17.61
C PHE A 151 -14.37 -2.03 18.61
N VAL A 152 -13.94 -2.22 19.85
CA VAL A 152 -14.75 -2.79 20.93
C VAL A 152 -14.82 -1.77 22.05
N ALA A 153 -16.03 -1.28 22.35
CA ALA A 153 -16.24 -0.21 23.34
C ALA A 153 -15.36 1.05 23.12
N GLY A 154 -15.08 1.38 21.85
CA GLY A 154 -14.24 2.53 21.47
C GLY A 154 -12.73 2.27 21.47
N ALA A 155 -12.29 1.10 21.96
CA ALA A 155 -10.88 0.70 21.90
C ALA A 155 -10.57 -0.08 20.62
N LEU A 156 -9.38 0.17 20.05
CA LEU A 156 -8.86 -0.59 18.91
C LEU A 156 -8.43 -1.99 19.37
N SER A 157 -8.92 -3.02 18.69
CA SER A 157 -8.65 -4.42 18.96
C SER A 157 -8.03 -5.08 17.72
N PRO A 158 -6.69 -5.26 17.67
CA PRO A 158 -6.01 -5.91 16.56
C PRO A 158 -6.49 -7.35 16.33
N ARG A 159 -6.71 -7.73 15.07
CA ARG A 159 -6.96 -9.14 14.68
C ARG A 159 -5.72 -10.00 14.86
N ASN A 160 -4.54 -9.43 14.57
CA ASN A 160 -3.24 -10.08 14.69
C ASN A 160 -2.30 -9.27 15.60
N PRO A 161 -2.39 -9.38 16.94
CA PRO A 161 -1.65 -8.52 17.87
C PRO A 161 -0.12 -8.52 17.68
N ILE A 162 0.47 -9.61 17.17
CA ILE A 162 1.93 -9.70 16.95
C ILE A 162 2.48 -8.67 15.95
N TYR A 163 1.61 -8.10 15.11
CA TYR A 163 1.96 -7.11 14.09
C TYR A 163 1.67 -5.67 14.55
N TRP A 164 1.33 -5.47 15.81
CA TRP A 164 1.06 -4.17 16.42
C TRP A 164 2.02 -3.95 17.59
N ASP A 165 2.51 -2.72 17.73
CA ASP A 165 3.37 -2.33 18.85
C ASP A 165 2.50 -1.91 20.02
N ILE A 166 2.02 -2.91 20.76
CA ILE A 166 1.19 -2.70 21.95
C ILE A 166 2.10 -2.44 23.15
N ASP A 167 2.04 -1.24 23.71
CA ASP A 167 2.79 -0.84 24.88
C ASP A 167 2.25 -1.50 26.16
N SER A 168 3.03 -1.44 27.24
CA SER A 168 2.67 -2.08 28.53
C SER A 168 1.38 -1.53 29.16
N ASP A 169 0.98 -0.32 28.78
CA ASP A 169 -0.28 0.31 29.22
C ASP A 169 -1.47 0.01 28.29
N GLY A 170 -1.25 -0.81 27.25
CA GLY A 170 -2.27 -1.19 26.26
C GLY A 170 -2.46 -0.17 25.14
N THR A 171 -1.66 0.89 25.08
CA THR A 171 -1.70 1.85 23.97
C THR A 171 -0.92 1.34 22.76
N VAL A 172 -1.20 1.93 21.59
CA VAL A 172 -0.57 1.54 20.32
C VAL A 172 -0.31 2.82 19.50
N PRO A 173 0.90 3.06 18.99
CA PRO A 173 1.12 4.10 17.99
C PRO A 173 0.40 3.73 16.70
N VAL A 174 -0.36 4.67 16.15
CA VAL A 174 -1.15 4.48 14.93
C VAL A 174 -0.89 5.57 13.91
N CYS A 175 -1.08 5.24 12.64
CA CYS A 175 -1.19 6.18 11.55
C CYS A 175 -2.67 6.28 11.13
N LEU A 176 -3.22 7.49 11.20
CA LEU A 176 -4.54 7.80 10.68
C LEU A 176 -4.43 8.14 9.20
N ARG A 177 -5.19 7.43 8.38
CA ARG A 177 -5.22 7.62 6.93
C ARG A 177 -6.53 8.30 6.55
N GLN A 178 -6.43 9.47 5.92
CA GLN A 178 -7.55 10.19 5.35
C GLN A 178 -7.24 10.48 3.88
N LEU A 179 -7.97 9.85 2.98
CA LEU A 179 -8.10 10.37 1.61
C LEU A 179 -9.27 11.35 1.59
N ASP A 180 -9.10 12.52 2.20
CA ASP A 180 -10.02 13.67 2.10
C ASP A 180 -11.53 13.33 2.00
N VAL A 181 -12.07 12.60 2.99
CA VAL A 181 -13.53 12.36 3.15
C VAL A 181 -14.00 12.77 4.54
#